data_AF-A0A838YE08-F1
#
_entry.id   AF-A0A838YE08-F1
#
_cell.length_a   1.000
_cell.length_b   1.000
_cell.length_c   1.000
_cell.angle_alpha   90.00
_cell.angle_beta   90.00
_cell.angle_gamma   90.00
#
_symmetry.space_group_name_H-M   'P 1'
#
loop_
_entity.id
_entity.type
_entity.pdbx_description
1 polymer ?
#
loop_
_entity_poly.entity_id
_entity_poly.type
_entity_poly.pdbx_seq_one_letter_code
_entity_poly.pdbx_strand_id
1 'polypeptide(L)' 'MSPGIGLMKRRLEKEKEAIVLAVSGIAKKYDVKPDDIKTLETKYHDDAGDWYVALGWDEKKAIVKMDSVQGTITEIKEI' A
#
# COMPACT_ATOMS: atom_id res chain seq x y z
N MET A 1 27.76 17.01 -18.90
CA MET A 1 26.35 17.02 -18.44
C MET A 1 25.95 15.58 -18.19
N SER A 2 25.92 15.17 -16.92
CA SER A 2 25.35 13.87 -16.57
C SER A 2 23.83 13.98 -16.73
N PRO A 3 23.16 13.08 -17.46
CA PRO A 3 21.70 13.08 -17.49
C PRO A 3 21.26 12.87 -16.04
N GLY A 4 20.65 13.90 -15.44
CA GLY A 4 20.07 13.79 -14.11
C GLY A 4 19.16 12.58 -14.13
N ILE A 5 19.38 11.64 -13.21
CA ILE A 5 18.56 10.44 -13.04
C ILE A 5 17.12 10.89 -13.20
N GLY A 6 16.53 10.56 -14.35
CA GLY A 6 15.16 10.88 -14.62
C GLY A 6 14.38 10.19 -13.52
N LEU A 7 13.92 10.97 -12.55
CA LEU A 7 12.89 10.57 -11.62
C LEU A 7 11.65 10.32 -12.50
N MET A 8 11.65 9.18 -13.18
CA MET A 8 10.44 8.61 -13.79
C MET A 8 9.40 8.68 -12.69
N LYS A 9 8.23 9.23 -13.01
CA LYS A 9 7.07 9.27 -12.11
C LYS A 9 6.73 7.82 -11.73
N ARG A 10 7.38 7.26 -10.70
CA ARG A 10 7.21 5.87 -10.26
C ARG A 10 5.92 5.73 -9.46
N ARG A 11 4.79 6.20 -9.99
CA ARG A 11 3.50 5.91 -9.39
C ARG A 11 3.18 4.44 -9.64
N LEU A 12 2.49 3.80 -8.68
CA LEU A 12 2.05 2.42 -8.85
C LEU A 12 0.93 2.39 -9.89
N GLU A 13 1.25 1.88 -11.06
CA GLU A 13 0.28 1.76 -12.15
C GLU A 13 -0.72 0.63 -11.88
N LYS A 14 -0.27 -0.43 -11.20
CA LYS A 14 -1.05 -1.66 -11.04
C LYS A 14 -1.50 -1.87 -9.61
N GLU A 15 -2.79 -2.14 -9.46
CA GLU A 15 -3.43 -2.51 -8.20
C GLU A 15 -2.68 -3.64 -7.47
N LYS A 16 -2.32 -4.71 -8.20
CA LYS A 16 -1.64 -5.87 -7.64
C LYS A 16 -0.29 -5.51 -7.00
N GLU A 17 0.44 -4.56 -7.58
CA GLU A 17 1.72 -4.10 -7.02
C GLU A 17 1.48 -3.29 -5.74
N ALA A 18 0.44 -2.44 -5.73
CA ALA A 18 0.04 -1.70 -4.53
C ALA A 18 -0.37 -2.65 -3.39
N ILE A 19 -1.13 -3.70 -3.69
CA ILE A 19 -1.53 -4.72 -2.70
C ILE A 19 -0.29 -5.41 -2.13
N VAL A 20 0.60 -5.94 -2.98
CA VAL A 20 1.78 -6.68 -2.52
C VAL A 20 2.67 -5.83 -1.63
N LEU A 21 2.88 -4.56 -1.99
CA LEU A 21 3.67 -3.63 -1.20
C LEU A 21 2.98 -3.27 0.13
N ALA A 22 1.67 -3.02 0.12
CA ALA A 22 0.91 -2.75 1.33
C ALA A 22 0.95 -3.93 2.31
N VAL A 23 0.73 -5.15 1.81
CA VAL A 23 0.79 -6.41 2.60
C VAL A 23 2.18 -6.59 3.21
N SER A 24 3.25 -6.41 2.42
CA SER A 24 4.63 -6.50 2.90
C SER A 24 4.92 -5.47 4.00
N GLY A 25 4.41 -4.24 3.83
CA GLY A 25 4.54 -3.18 4.82
C GLY A 25 3.85 -3.50 6.15
N ILE A 26 2.61 -4.00 6.10
CA ILE A 26 1.87 -4.42 7.30
C ILE A 26 2.55 -5.62 7.96
N ALA A 27 2.90 -6.66 7.19
CA ALA A 27 3.56 -7.86 7.68
C ALA A 27 4.82 -7.50 8.48
N LYS A 28 5.68 -6.65 7.90
CA LYS A 28 6.91 -6.21 8.56
C LYS A 28 6.66 -5.32 9.78
N LYS A 29 5.66 -4.43 9.73
CA LYS A 29 5.40 -3.47 10.80
C LYS A 29 4.76 -4.10 12.04
N TYR A 30 3.91 -5.09 11.84
CA TYR A 30 3.14 -5.73 12.91
C TYR A 30 3.58 -7.17 13.22
N ASP A 31 4.66 -7.64 12.58
CA ASP A 31 5.21 -8.99 12.74
C ASP A 31 4.17 -10.10 12.51
N VAL A 32 3.36 -9.92 11.46
CA VAL A 32 2.33 -10.87 11.03
C VAL A 32 2.71 -11.50 9.70
N LYS A 33 2.28 -12.74 9.46
CA LYS A 33 2.60 -13.40 8.18
C LYS A 33 1.81 -12.75 7.05
N PRO A 34 2.41 -12.56 5.86
CA PRO A 34 1.70 -12.05 4.68
C PRO A 34 0.42 -12.83 4.35
N ASP A 35 0.43 -14.16 4.56
CA ASP A 35 -0.71 -15.05 4.29
C ASP A 35 -1.89 -14.85 5.25
N ASP A 36 -1.64 -14.30 6.44
CA ASP A 36 -2.69 -13.99 7.43
C ASP A 36 -3.37 -12.64 7.14
N ILE A 37 -2.80 -11.83 6.26
CA ILE A 37 -3.33 -10.53 5.85
C ILE A 37 -4.26 -10.71 4.66
N LYS A 38 -5.53 -10.31 4.83
CA LYS A 38 -6.54 -10.29 3.77
C LYS A 38 -6.66 -8.91 3.18
N THR A 39 -6.73 -8.85 1.84
CA THR A 39 -7.15 -7.63 1.16
C THR A 39 -8.67 -7.53 1.21
N LEU A 40 -9.18 -6.44 1.79
CA LEU A 40 -10.61 -6.20 1.96
C LEU A 40 -11.18 -5.36 0.82
N GLU A 41 -10.48 -4.30 0.45
CA GLU A 41 -10.89 -3.36 -0.60
C GLU A 41 -9.68 -2.64 -1.17
N THR A 42 -9.76 -2.25 -2.43
CA THR A 42 -8.78 -1.44 -3.13
C THR A 42 -9.47 -0.32 -3.90
N LYS A 43 -8.88 0.86 -3.87
CA LYS A 43 -9.39 2.03 -4.60
C LYS A 43 -8.25 2.85 -5.19
N TYR A 44 -8.33 3.14 -6.47
CA TYR A 44 -7.47 4.12 -7.11
C TYR A 44 -8.07 5.52 -6.97
N HIS A 45 -7.22 6.51 -6.69
CA HIS A 45 -7.62 7.92 -6.66
C HIS A 45 -7.08 8.60 -7.92
N ASP A 46 -7.93 8.81 -8.92
CA ASP A 46 -7.53 9.31 -10.24
C ASP A 46 -6.82 10.68 -10.21
N ASP A 47 -7.30 11.63 -9.41
CA ASP A 47 -6.67 12.96 -9.32
C ASP A 47 -5.29 12.93 -8.64
N ALA A 48 -5.19 12.12 -7.57
CA ALA A 48 -3.98 12.05 -6.76
C ALA A 48 -2.96 11.08 -7.35
N GLY A 49 -3.38 10.09 -8.15
CA GLY A 49 -2.56 9.01 -8.69
C GLY A 49 -2.09 8.01 -7.64
N ASP A 50 -2.87 7.83 -6.57
CA ASP A 50 -2.52 7.00 -5.41
C ASP A 50 -3.49 5.81 -5.29
N TRP A 51 -3.00 4.67 -4.80
CA TRP A 51 -3.83 3.54 -4.41
C TRP A 51 -4.14 3.58 -2.91
N TYR A 52 -5.34 3.20 -2.52
CA TYR A 52 -5.73 2.97 -1.15
C TYR A 52 -6.08 1.50 -1.00
N VAL A 53 -5.38 0.80 -0.13
CA VAL A 53 -5.53 -0.64 0.10
C VAL A 53 -6.01 -0.84 1.53
N ALA A 54 -7.23 -1.36 1.68
CA ALA A 54 -7.76 -1.80 2.96
C ALA A 54 -7.34 -3.24 3.21
N LEU A 55 -6.62 -3.47 4.31
CA LEU A 55 -6.11 -4.76 4.74
C LEU A 55 -6.74 -5.13 6.09
N GLY A 56 -7.01 -6.41 6.29
CA GLY A 56 -7.50 -6.96 7.56
C GLY A 56 -6.65 -8.16 7.99
N TRP A 57 -6.31 -8.23 9.26
CA TRP A 57 -5.63 -9.37 9.88
C TRP A 57 -6.02 -9.42 11.35
N ASP A 58 -6.13 -10.62 11.92
CA ASP A 58 -6.67 -10.83 13.26
C ASP A 58 -8.01 -10.07 13.44
N GLU A 59 -8.06 -9.15 14.41
CA GLU A 59 -9.16 -8.23 14.71
C GLU A 59 -8.81 -6.78 14.35
N LYS A 60 -7.92 -6.58 13.37
CA LYS A 60 -7.46 -5.26 12.93
C LYS A 60 -7.77 -5.03 11.47
N LYS A 61 -8.07 -3.77 11.15
CA LYS A 61 -8.18 -3.26 9.78
C LYS A 61 -7.34 -2.00 9.63
N ALA A 62 -6.54 -1.94 8.58
CA ALA A 62 -5.79 -0.74 8.21
C ALA A 62 -6.09 -0.30 6.78
N ILE A 63 -6.06 1.00 6.54
CA ILE A 63 -6.06 1.59 5.20
C ILE A 63 -4.65 2.09 4.93
N VAL A 64 -4.05 1.61 3.85
CA VAL A 64 -2.70 1.98 3.41
C VAL A 64 -2.82 2.78 2.13
N LYS A 65 -2.37 4.04 2.17
CA LYS A 65 -2.18 4.88 0.99
C LYS A 65 -0.83 4.56 0.35
N MET A 66 -0.84 4.27 -0.94
CA MET A 66 0.29 3.87 -1.76
C MET A 66 0.47 4.90 -2.89
N ASP A 67 1.49 5.76 -2.79
CA ASP A 67 1.73 6.84 -3.77
C ASP A 67 2.65 6.41 -4.94
N SER A 68 3.61 5.54 -4.66
CA SER A 68 4.72 5.21 -5.57
C SER A 68 5.46 3.95 -5.14
N VAL A 69 6.22 4.02 -4.05
CA VAL A 69 6.97 2.92 -3.46
C VAL A 69 6.83 2.92 -1.94
N GLN A 70 6.21 3.96 -1.38
CA GLN A 70 5.99 4.11 0.05
C GLN A 70 4.50 3.90 0.37
N GLY A 71 4.25 3.10 1.40
CA GLY A 71 2.92 2.91 1.97
C GLY A 71 2.78 3.67 3.27
N THR A 72 1.76 4.52 3.37
CA THR A 72 1.41 5.23 4.60
C THR A 72 0.11 4.67 5.14
N ILE A 73 0.10 4.22 6.39
CA ILE A 73 -1.14 3.82 7.06
C ILE A 73 -1.91 5.10 7.40
N THR A 74 -3.04 5.33 6.73
CA THR A 74 -3.89 6.50 6.97
C THR A 74 -4.93 6.25 8.07
N GLU A 75 -5.26 4.98 8.31
CA GLU A 75 -6.20 4.58 9.34
C GLU A 75 -5.88 3.18 9.84
N ILE A 76 -6.05 2.94 11.15
CA ILE A 76 -6.09 1.60 11.74
C ILE A 76 -7.20 1.53 12.78
N LYS A 77 -7.99 0.45 12.76
CA LYS A 77 -9.08 0.18 13.69
C LYS A 77 -9.00 -1.26 14.18
N GLU A 78 -9.44 -1.47 15.41
CA GLU A 78 -9.77 -2.78 15.96
C GLU A 78 -11.25 -3.06 15.66
N ILE A 79 -11.59 -4.29 15.27
CA ILE A 79 -12.92 -4.74 14.82
C ILE A 79 -13.55 -5.60 15.91
#